data_AF-A0A328BDF5-F1
#
_entry.id   AF-A0A328BDF5-F1
#
_cell.length_a   1.000
_cell.length_b   1.000
_cell.length_c   1.000
_cell.angle_alpha   90.00
_cell.angle_beta   90.00
_cell.angle_gamma   90.00
#
_symmetry.space_group_name_H-M   'P 1'
#
loop_
_entity.id
_entity.type
_entity.pdbx_description
1 polymer ?
#
loop_
_entity_poly.entity_id
_entity_poly.type
_entity_poly.pdbx_seq_one_letter_code
_entity_poly.pdbx_strand_id
1 'polypeptide(L)' 'MRFDFTTKDLADWGSAGLVFLSGAATGHYAAIGMNAVQWAGAATAILGSITVAVAVRVWPPKATARAED' A
#
# COMPACT_ATOMS: atom_id res chain seq x y z
N MET A 1 -25.91 -0.21 12.60
CA MET A 1 -24.46 0.03 12.67
C MET A 1 -24.14 1.18 11.74
N ARG A 2 -23.60 2.27 12.25
CA ARG A 2 -23.22 3.44 11.45
C ARG A 2 -21.72 3.30 11.18
N PHE A 3 -21.36 3.07 9.93
CA PHE A 3 -19.96 2.96 9.53
C PHE A 3 -19.47 4.37 9.19
N ASP A 4 -18.94 5.06 10.19
CA ASP A 4 -18.29 6.35 9.98
C ASP A 4 -16.86 6.08 9.47
N PHE A 5 -16.71 5.90 8.15
CA PHE A 5 -15.41 5.78 7.49
C PHE A 5 -14.74 7.16 7.43
N THR A 6 -13.59 7.33 8.09
CA THR A 6 -12.78 8.54 7.94
C THR A 6 -11.83 8.44 6.74
N THR A 7 -11.41 9.59 6.22
CA THR A 7 -10.38 9.70 5.18
C THR A 7 -9.09 8.97 5.57
N LYS A 8 -8.78 8.93 6.87
CA LYS A 8 -7.63 8.19 7.40
C LYS A 8 -7.77 6.68 7.19
N ASP A 9 -8.92 6.10 7.52
CA ASP A 9 -9.19 4.68 7.33
C ASP A 9 -9.15 4.31 5.85
N LEU A 10 -9.70 5.18 5.00
CA LEU A 10 -9.65 4.99 3.55
C LEU A 10 -8.21 4.98 3.02
N ALA A 11 -7.35 5.88 3.50
CA ALA A 11 -5.94 5.90 3.12
C ALA A 11 -5.18 4.67 3.65
N ASP A 12 -5.45 4.27 4.90
CA ASP A 12 -4.81 3.12 5.54
C ASP A 12 -5.19 1.80 4.85
N TRP A 13 -6.47 1.60 4.53
CA TRP A 13 -6.95 0.42 3.80
C TRP A 13 -6.61 0.47 2.31
N GLY A 14 -6.70 1.64 1.68
CA GLY A 14 -6.38 1.83 0.27
C GLY A 14 -4.91 1.52 -0.03
N SER A 15 -3.99 2.00 0.81
CA SER A 15 -2.56 1.73 0.66
C SER A 15 -2.21 0.24 0.85
N ALA A 16 -2.85 -0.46 1.79
CA ALA A 16 -2.69 -1.90 1.94
C ALA A 16 -3.27 -2.67 0.75
N GLY A 17 -4.46 -2.28 0.28
CA GLY A 17 -5.09 -2.86 -0.90
C GLY A 17 -4.21 -2.74 -2.13
N LEU A 18 -3.55 -1.60 -2.32
CA LEU A 18 -2.64 -1.36 -3.45
C LEU A 18 -1.49 -2.38 -3.46
N VAL A 19 -0.81 -2.56 -2.33
CA VAL A 19 0.28 -3.54 -2.18
C VAL A 19 -0.22 -4.97 -2.44
N PHE A 20 -1.36 -5.32 -1.85
CA PHE A 20 -1.95 -6.65 -2.02
C PHE A 20 -2.32 -6.92 -3.48
N LEU A 21 -3.01 -5.99 -4.15
CA LEU A 21 -3.44 -6.15 -5.53
C LEU A 21 -2.24 -6.20 -6.48
N SER A 22 -1.23 -5.35 -6.29
CA SER A 22 -0.01 -5.41 -7.09
C SER A 22 0.72 -6.75 -6.91
N GLY A 23 0.81 -7.26 -5.68
CA GLY A 23 1.38 -8.59 -5.41
C GLY A 23 0.57 -9.72 -6.04
N ALA A 24 -0.75 -9.72 -5.85
CA ALA A 24 -1.65 -10.74 -6.38
C ALA A 24 -1.66 -10.78 -7.91
N ALA A 25 -1.74 -9.61 -8.56
CA ALA A 25 -1.68 -9.51 -10.02
C ALA A 25 -0.32 -9.98 -10.54
N THR A 26 0.78 -9.54 -9.92
CA THR A 26 2.13 -9.99 -10.29
C THR A 26 2.27 -11.51 -10.16
N GLY A 27 1.80 -12.09 -9.05
CA GLY A 27 1.85 -13.54 -8.83
C GLY A 27 1.03 -14.32 -9.86
N HIS A 28 -0.17 -13.84 -10.19
CA HIS A 28 -1.02 -14.45 -11.22
C HIS A 28 -0.32 -14.46 -12.59
N TYR A 29 0.21 -13.32 -13.03
CA TYR A 29 0.89 -13.24 -14.33
C TYR A 29 2.26 -13.92 -14.33
N ALA A 30 2.96 -13.96 -13.20
CA ALA A 30 4.19 -14.73 -13.06
C ALA A 30 3.95 -16.23 -13.30
N ALA A 31 2.80 -16.77 -12.86
CA ALA A 31 2.42 -18.16 -13.09
C ALA A 31 2.11 -18.48 -14.57
N ILE A 32 1.63 -17.50 -15.34
CA ILE A 32 1.31 -17.65 -16.77
C ILE A 32 2.58 -17.46 -17.64
N GLY A 33 3.65 -16.95 -17.06
CA GLY A 33 4.91 -16.64 -17.74
C GLY A 33 4.97 -15.17 -18.13
N MET A 34 5.81 -14.42 -17.41
CA MET A 34 6.10 -13.01 -17.70
C MET A 34 7.43 -12.87 -18.43
N ASN A 35 7.47 -12.00 -19.44
CA ASN A 35 8.71 -11.57 -20.08
C ASN A 35 9.47 -10.53 -19.23
N ALA A 36 10.69 -10.19 -19.63
CA ALA A 36 11.56 -9.30 -18.85
C ALA A 36 10.95 -7.91 -18.59
N VAL A 37 10.25 -7.34 -19.57
CA VAL A 37 9.62 -6.01 -19.44
C VAL A 37 8.44 -6.07 -18.48
N GLN A 38 7.66 -7.15 -18.51
CA GLN A 38 6.55 -7.37 -17.59
C GLN A 38 7.04 -7.53 -16.14
N TRP A 39 8.13 -8.24 -15.92
CA TRP A 39 8.78 -8.34 -14.60
C TRP A 39 9.28 -6.99 -14.09
N ALA A 40 9.93 -6.20 -14.95
CA ALA A 40 10.41 -4.87 -14.58
C ALA A 40 9.25 -3.94 -14.21
N GLY A 41 8.17 -3.96 -14.98
CA GLY A 41 6.95 -3.21 -14.69
C GLY A 41 6.29 -3.66 -13.38
N ALA A 42 6.18 -4.97 -13.15
CA ALA A 42 5.62 -5.53 -11.94
C ALA A 42 6.41 -5.14 -10.68
N ALA A 43 7.75 -5.23 -10.74
CA ALA A 43 8.61 -4.79 -9.65
C ALA A 43 8.43 -3.29 -9.36
N THR A 44 8.36 -2.47 -10.41
CA THR A 44 8.13 -1.02 -10.28
C THR A 44 6.78 -0.71 -9.62
N ALA A 45 5.73 -1.43 -10.02
CA ALA A 45 4.39 -1.26 -9.44
C ALA A 45 4.36 -1.65 -7.95
N ILE A 46 5.02 -2.75 -7.57
CA ILE A 46 5.12 -3.17 -6.16
C ILE A 46 5.87 -2.10 -5.34
N LEU A 47 7.00 -1.59 -5.84
CA LEU A 47 7.76 -0.54 -5.16
C LEU A 47 6.96 0.76 -5.03
N GLY A 48 6.23 1.17 -6.07
CA GLY A 48 5.32 2.31 -6.00
C GLY A 48 4.22 2.11 -4.94
N SER A 49 3.65 0.91 -4.86
CA SER A 49 2.64 0.55 -3.86
C SER A 49 3.17 0.66 -2.43
N ILE A 50 4.38 0.13 -2.20
CA ILE A 50 5.06 0.22 -0.90
C ILE A 50 5.34 1.69 -0.54
N THR A 51 5.75 2.51 -1.51
CA THR A 51 6.01 3.94 -1.30
C THR A 51 4.75 4.67 -0.83
N VAL A 52 3.58 4.36 -1.42
CA VAL A 52 2.29 4.90 -0.94
C VAL A 52 1.99 4.44 0.48
N ALA A 53 2.22 3.17 0.81
CA ALA A 53 2.03 2.68 2.18
C ALA A 53 2.95 3.38 3.20
N VAL A 54 4.21 3.65 2.84
CA VAL A 54 5.14 4.44 3.65
C VAL A 54 4.64 5.87 3.82
N ALA A 55 4.15 6.49 2.75
CA ALA A 55 3.62 7.85 2.80
C ALA A 55 2.41 7.99 3.74
N VAL A 56 1.55 6.97 3.79
CA VAL A 56 0.36 6.96 4.65
C VAL A 56 0.70 6.59 6.10
N ARG A 57 1.61 5.64 6.32
CA ARG A 57 1.79 5.00 7.63
C ARG A 57 3.05 5.43 8.39
N VAL A 58 4.07 5.92 7.69
CA VAL A 58 5.41 6.16 8.26
C VAL A 58 5.75 7.65 8.30
N TRP A 59 5.45 8.39 7.23
CA TRP A 59 5.75 9.82 7.16
C TRP A 59 4.96 10.71 8.11
N PRO A 60 3.67 10.46 8.40
CA PRO A 60 2.94 11.29 9.34
C PRO A 60 3.65 11.25 10.70
N PRO A 61 3.99 12.41 11.28
CA PRO A 61 4.62 12.44 12.58
C PRO A 61 3.72 11.73 13.59
N LYS A 62 4.29 10.80 14.37
CA LYS A 62 3.58 10.24 15.52
C LYS A 62 3.22 11.41 16.41
N ALA A 63 1.92 11.63 16.67
CA ALA A 63 1.50 12.59 17.66
C ALA A 63 2.25 12.25 18.95
N THR A 64 3.19 13.12 19.34
CA THR A 64 3.88 13.01 20.61
C THR A 64 2.79 12.88 21.65
N ALA A 65 2.78 11.76 22.38
CA ALA A 65 1.94 11.61 23.55
C ALA A 65 2.06 12.92 24.32
N ARG A 66 0.91 13.59 24.46
CA ARG A 66 0.76 14.81 25.25
C ARG A 66 1.51 14.54 26.55
N ALA A 67 2.49 15.39 26.88
CA ALA A 67 3.08 15.39 28.20
C ALA A 67 1.91 15.46 29.18
N GLU A 68 1.70 14.36 29.90
CA GLU A 68 0.76 14.29 31.00
C GLU A 68 1.52 14.94 32.16
N ASP A 69 1.15 16.18 32.45
CA ASP A 69 1.62 16.96 33.60
C ASP A 69 1.16 16.30 34.92
#